data_AF-A0A179T267-F1
#
_entry.id   AF-A0A179T267-F1
#
_cell.length_a   1.000
_cell.length_b   1.000
_cell.length_c   1.000
_cell.angle_alpha   90.00
_cell.angle_beta   90.00
_cell.angle_gamma   90.00
#
_symmetry.space_group_name_H-M   'P 1'
#
loop_
_entity.id
_entity.type
_entity.pdbx_description
1 polymer ?
#
loop_
_entity_poly.entity_id
_entity_poly.type
_entity_poly.pdbx_seq_one_letter_code
_entity_poly.pdbx_strand_id
1 'polypeptide(L)'
;MKHKKWILLSSIICLIFVFAGWVSWTLFSSGNSAEPINSNTSSNPGTKIEEKSEDFSEEIVNKPVKEEIVVFSESDFENGHDFIEVFHDFYNTTLCWERVETADYKDQQEKALRIVEAFKGIKIKDKRLSEDFISIENTAKQVIESEDRDAMIKLHRLFHDLDIYFNGYSKDDTFGVTEYKGVRVI
;
A
#
# COMPACT_ATOMS: atom_id res chain seq x y z
N MET A 1 -62.22 -3.13 30.81
CA MET A 1 -61.83 -2.01 29.92
C MET A 1 -60.56 -1.35 30.46
N LYS A 2 -59.41 -1.96 30.22
CA LYS A 2 -58.07 -1.45 30.51
C LYS A 2 -57.31 -1.65 29.22
N HIS A 3 -56.73 -0.60 28.65
CA HIS A 3 -55.73 -0.57 27.54
C HIS A 3 -55.92 0.69 26.67
N LYS A 4 -55.84 1.91 27.24
CA LYS A 4 -55.69 3.16 26.47
C LYS A 4 -54.96 4.26 27.27
N LYS A 5 -53.80 3.96 27.85
CA LYS A 5 -52.95 4.98 28.52
C LYS A 5 -51.47 4.94 28.11
N TRP A 6 -51.16 4.36 26.95
CA TRP A 6 -49.77 4.21 26.48
C TRP A 6 -49.56 4.72 25.04
N ILE A 7 -50.23 5.81 24.66
CA ILE A 7 -50.05 6.46 23.35
C ILE A 7 -50.04 8.00 23.51
N LEU A 8 -49.46 8.54 24.59
CA LEU A 8 -49.36 9.98 24.81
C LEU A 8 -47.96 10.43 25.25
N LEU A 9 -46.92 9.71 24.82
CA LEU A 9 -45.52 10.08 25.12
C LEU A 9 -44.59 10.05 23.90
N SER A 10 -45.08 9.79 22.69
CA SER A 10 -44.25 9.84 21.47
C SER A 10 -44.33 11.14 20.68
N SER A 11 -45.17 12.11 21.07
CA SER A 11 -45.44 13.31 20.25
C SER A 11 -44.68 14.58 20.63
N ILE A 12 -43.69 14.53 21.53
CA ILE A 12 -42.95 15.72 22.00
C ILE A 12 -41.45 15.71 21.65
N ILE A 13 -40.90 14.63 21.08
CA ILE A 13 -39.47 14.54 20.72
C ILE A 13 -39.19 14.79 19.22
N CYS A 14 -40.20 15.02 18.39
CA CYS A 14 -40.00 15.35 16.97
C CYS A 14 -39.97 16.85 16.64
N LEU A 15 -39.99 17.75 17.63
CA LEU A 15 -40.07 19.20 17.41
C LEU A 15 -38.78 19.98 17.77
N ILE A 16 -37.63 19.31 17.91
CA ILE A 16 -36.32 19.98 18.09
C ILE A 16 -35.38 19.79 16.87
N PHE A 17 -35.64 18.84 15.97
CA PHE A 17 -34.75 18.58 14.83
C PHE A 17 -35.14 19.28 13.51
N VAL A 18 -36.08 20.22 13.52
CA VAL A 18 -36.48 20.96 12.30
C VAL A 18 -35.88 22.37 12.23
N PHE A 19 -35.33 22.91 13.32
CA PHE A 19 -34.78 24.29 13.30
C PHE A 19 -33.25 24.42 13.17
N ALA A 20 -32.47 23.37 13.41
CA ALA A 20 -31.00 23.45 13.28
C ALA A 20 -30.50 23.34 11.82
N GLY A 21 -31.28 22.73 10.93
CA GLY A 21 -30.90 22.54 9.52
C GLY A 21 -31.07 23.78 8.63
N TRP A 22 -31.87 24.76 9.04
CA TRP A 22 -32.17 25.92 8.20
C TRP A 22 -31.16 27.06 8.32
N VAL A 23 -30.40 27.16 9.41
CA VAL A 23 -29.41 28.25 9.60
C VAL A 23 -28.08 27.94 8.90
N SER A 24 -27.72 26.67 8.73
CA SER A 24 -26.47 26.30 8.02
C SER A 24 -26.55 26.43 6.51
N TRP A 25 -27.74 26.40 5.89
CA TRP A 25 -27.85 26.53 4.44
C TRP A 25 -27.75 27.99 3.96
N THR A 26 -28.17 28.98 4.77
CA THR A 26 -28.19 30.39 4.34
C THR A 26 -26.81 31.07 4.36
N LEU A 27 -25.83 30.49 5.07
CA LEU A 27 -24.45 30.99 5.11
C LEU A 27 -23.52 30.32 4.09
N PHE A 28 -23.89 29.19 3.48
CA PHE A 28 -23.07 28.52 2.46
C PHE A 28 -23.57 28.75 1.02
N SER A 29 -24.73 29.39 0.82
CA SER A 29 -25.31 29.62 -0.52
C SER A 29 -25.22 31.06 -1.04
N SER A 30 -24.37 31.93 -0.48
CA SER A 30 -24.09 33.25 -1.06
C SER A 30 -22.80 33.21 -1.87
N GLY A 31 -22.94 32.80 -3.13
CA GLY A 31 -21.86 32.75 -4.12
C GLY A 31 -22.31 32.12 -5.44
N ASN A 32 -23.18 32.84 -6.18
CA ASN A 32 -23.30 32.94 -7.65
C ASN A 32 -22.70 31.79 -8.52
N SER A 33 -23.38 31.14 -9.49
CA SER A 33 -24.54 31.51 -10.32
C SER A 33 -25.09 30.30 -11.10
N ALA A 34 -26.42 30.26 -11.26
CA ALA A 34 -27.23 29.92 -12.45
C ALA A 34 -27.14 28.56 -13.20
N GLU A 35 -28.14 27.69 -12.92
CA GLU A 35 -29.11 26.98 -13.81
C GLU A 35 -28.72 26.20 -15.10
N PRO A 36 -29.58 25.27 -15.61
CA PRO A 36 -30.22 24.14 -14.93
C PRO A 36 -30.07 22.80 -15.70
N ILE A 37 -30.31 21.70 -14.98
CA ILE A 37 -30.31 20.32 -15.47
C ILE A 37 -31.52 20.08 -16.38
N ASN A 38 -31.31 19.38 -17.51
CA ASN A 38 -32.39 18.68 -18.21
C ASN A 38 -32.16 17.17 -18.14
N SER A 39 -33.20 16.47 -17.69
CA SER A 39 -33.26 15.06 -17.36
C SER A 39 -33.25 14.15 -18.58
N ASN A 40 -32.64 12.96 -18.47
CA ASN A 40 -33.35 11.69 -18.65
C ASN A 40 -32.44 10.48 -18.38
N THR A 41 -32.93 9.62 -17.48
CA THR A 41 -32.94 8.15 -17.55
C THR A 41 -31.72 7.46 -18.17
N SER A 42 -30.98 6.68 -17.36
CA SER A 42 -31.02 5.20 -17.40
C SER A 42 -29.84 4.61 -16.63
N SER A 43 -30.12 3.49 -15.99
CA SER A 43 -29.26 2.59 -15.23
C SER A 43 -27.89 2.26 -15.86
N ASN A 44 -26.81 2.31 -15.06
CA ASN A 44 -25.79 1.25 -15.00
C ASN A 44 -24.90 1.37 -13.73
N PRO A 45 -24.54 0.28 -13.04
CA PRO A 45 -23.49 0.26 -12.03
C PRO A 45 -22.14 0.06 -12.74
N GLY A 46 -21.16 0.91 -12.45
CA GLY A 46 -19.86 0.82 -13.10
C GLY A 46 -18.97 1.99 -12.80
N THR A 47 -18.69 2.26 -11.54
CA THR A 47 -17.55 3.11 -11.19
C THR A 47 -16.33 2.21 -11.16
N LYS A 48 -15.63 2.15 -12.30
CA LYS A 48 -14.20 1.85 -12.34
C LYS A 48 -13.54 2.86 -11.40
N ILE A 49 -13.01 2.37 -10.28
CA ILE A 49 -11.99 3.12 -9.55
C ILE A 49 -10.79 3.13 -10.50
N GLU A 50 -10.50 4.30 -11.07
CA GLU A 50 -9.23 4.51 -11.75
C GLU A 50 -8.15 4.39 -10.68
N GLU A 51 -7.42 3.28 -10.73
CA GLU A 51 -6.13 3.14 -10.07
C GLU A 51 -5.26 4.27 -10.60
N LYS A 52 -5.06 5.30 -9.77
CA LYS A 52 -3.95 6.22 -9.97
C LYS A 52 -2.69 5.40 -9.68
N SER A 53 -2.18 4.70 -10.69
CA SER A 53 -0.79 4.26 -10.67
C SER A 53 0.03 5.52 -10.48
N GLU A 54 0.70 5.65 -9.33
CA GLU A 54 1.90 6.47 -9.28
C GLU A 54 2.90 5.76 -10.18
N ASP A 55 2.77 6.06 -11.47
CA ASP A 55 3.77 5.83 -12.50
C ASP A 55 4.94 6.73 -12.12
N PHE A 56 5.72 6.26 -11.15
CA PHE A 56 7.05 6.78 -10.90
C PHE A 56 7.79 6.70 -12.23
N SER A 57 8.49 7.76 -12.60
CA SER A 57 9.24 7.73 -13.84
C SER A 57 10.31 6.64 -13.73
N GLU A 58 10.07 5.48 -14.35
CA GLU A 58 11.01 4.36 -14.52
C GLU A 58 12.15 4.74 -15.50
N GLU A 59 12.52 6.02 -15.55
CA GLU A 59 13.62 6.48 -16.36
C GLU A 59 14.92 5.93 -15.75
N ILE A 60 15.59 5.08 -16.54
CA ILE A 60 16.89 4.53 -16.17
C ILE A 60 17.94 5.64 -16.29
N VAL A 61 18.20 6.32 -15.17
CA VAL A 61 19.16 7.43 -15.06
C VAL A 61 20.51 7.00 -14.45
N ASN A 62 20.59 5.78 -13.92
CA ASN A 62 21.78 5.17 -13.33
C ASN A 62 22.12 3.82 -13.99
N LYS A 63 23.32 3.31 -13.73
CA LYS A 63 23.70 1.97 -14.19
C LYS A 63 23.01 0.88 -13.35
N PRO A 64 22.23 -0.03 -13.97
CA PRO A 64 21.64 -1.18 -13.29
C PRO A 64 22.69 -2.07 -12.63
N VAL A 65 22.24 -2.80 -11.61
CA VAL A 65 23.05 -3.84 -10.99
C VAL A 65 23.25 -4.98 -11.97
N LYS A 66 24.35 -5.72 -11.81
CA LYS A 66 24.60 -6.88 -12.67
C LYS A 66 23.85 -8.10 -12.12
N GLU A 67 23.19 -8.85 -13.00
CA GLU A 67 22.41 -10.04 -12.65
C GLU A 67 23.22 -11.07 -11.85
N GLU A 68 24.53 -11.23 -12.13
CA GLU A 68 25.35 -12.25 -11.44
C GLU A 68 25.68 -11.94 -9.97
N ILE A 69 25.24 -10.80 -9.42
CA ILE A 69 25.56 -10.39 -8.05
C ILE A 69 24.75 -11.16 -7.00
N VAL A 70 23.52 -11.59 -7.35
CA VAL A 70 22.63 -12.43 -6.55
C VAL A 70 22.29 -13.65 -7.40
N VAL A 71 22.62 -14.84 -6.88
CA VAL A 71 22.33 -16.11 -7.55
C VAL A 71 21.52 -16.97 -6.61
N PHE A 72 20.40 -17.49 -7.11
CA PHE A 72 19.58 -18.47 -6.42
C PHE A 72 19.87 -19.87 -6.95
N SER A 73 19.94 -20.87 -6.06
CA SER A 73 20.15 -22.27 -6.48
C SER A 73 18.97 -23.20 -6.19
N GLU A 74 18.03 -22.79 -5.33
CA GLU A 74 16.91 -23.64 -4.90
C GLU A 74 15.53 -22.98 -5.07
N SER A 75 15.47 -21.76 -5.64
CA SER A 75 14.22 -21.04 -5.91
C SER A 75 13.87 -21.01 -7.41
N ASP A 76 12.67 -20.54 -7.71
CA ASP A 76 12.18 -20.25 -9.05
C ASP A 76 12.75 -18.96 -9.67
N PHE A 77 13.39 -18.10 -8.87
CA PHE A 77 13.99 -16.85 -9.34
C PHE A 77 15.28 -17.05 -10.14
N GLU A 78 15.40 -16.36 -11.28
CA GLU A 78 16.59 -16.43 -12.13
C GLU A 78 17.77 -15.65 -11.53
N ASN A 79 17.49 -14.45 -11.01
CA ASN A 79 18.49 -13.55 -10.44
C ASN A 79 17.83 -12.56 -9.46
N GLY A 80 18.62 -11.64 -8.90
CA GLY A 80 18.13 -10.67 -7.93
C GLY A 80 17.07 -9.69 -8.45
N HIS A 81 17.08 -9.33 -9.75
CA HIS A 81 16.09 -8.42 -10.32
C HIS A 81 14.69 -9.05 -10.29
N ASP A 82 14.57 -10.26 -10.81
CA ASP A 82 13.31 -11.04 -10.81
C ASP A 82 12.76 -11.24 -9.38
N PHE A 83 13.65 -11.59 -8.43
CA PHE A 83 13.27 -11.67 -7.02
C PHE A 83 12.72 -10.34 -6.49
N ILE A 84 13.39 -9.22 -6.74
CA ILE A 84 12.99 -7.91 -6.23
C ILE A 84 11.68 -7.45 -6.88
N GLU A 85 11.55 -7.55 -8.20
CA GLU A 85 10.36 -7.16 -8.97
C GLU A 85 9.11 -7.86 -8.43
N VAL A 86 9.16 -9.19 -8.32
CA VAL A 86 8.02 -10.00 -7.87
C VAL A 86 7.51 -9.62 -6.49
N PHE A 87 8.40 -9.30 -5.55
CA PHE A 87 8.00 -8.91 -4.20
C PHE A 87 7.68 -7.42 -4.10
N HIS A 88 8.37 -6.56 -4.84
CA HIS A 88 8.03 -5.15 -4.95
C HIS A 88 6.59 -4.98 -5.47
N ASP A 89 6.23 -5.64 -6.57
CA ASP A 89 4.89 -5.60 -7.15
C ASP A 89 3.82 -6.04 -6.15
N PHE A 90 4.07 -7.14 -5.43
CA PHE A 90 3.15 -7.63 -4.42
C PHE A 90 2.92 -6.60 -3.31
N TYR A 91 3.99 -6.06 -2.74
CA TYR A 91 3.88 -5.11 -1.64
C TYR A 91 3.33 -3.76 -2.09
N ASN A 92 3.68 -3.29 -3.28
CA ASN A 92 3.11 -2.10 -3.88
C ASN A 92 1.59 -2.26 -4.06
N THR A 93 1.16 -3.38 -4.63
CA THR A 93 -0.28 -3.68 -4.86
C THR A 93 -1.07 -3.77 -3.55
N THR A 94 -0.47 -4.35 -2.51
CA THR A 94 -1.21 -4.70 -1.28
C THR A 94 -1.10 -3.64 -0.17
N LEU A 95 -0.03 -2.84 -0.13
CA LEU A 95 0.26 -1.94 0.97
C LEU A 95 0.29 -0.45 0.59
N CYS A 96 0.47 -0.12 -0.69
CA CYS A 96 0.47 1.27 -1.13
C CYS A 96 -0.93 1.89 -0.95
N TRP A 97 -1.01 3.23 -0.97
CA TRP A 97 -2.28 3.97 -0.85
C TRP A 97 -3.05 3.70 0.44
N GLU A 98 -2.33 3.68 1.58
CA GLU A 98 -2.89 3.47 2.92
C GLU A 98 -3.55 2.09 3.11
N ARG A 99 -3.30 1.13 2.20
CA ARG A 99 -3.94 -0.19 2.23
C ARG A 99 -3.41 -1.12 3.32
N VAL A 100 -2.31 -0.78 3.99
CA VAL A 100 -1.70 -1.58 5.06
C VAL A 100 -2.68 -2.02 6.14
N GLU A 101 -3.59 -1.14 6.57
CA GLU A 101 -4.58 -1.42 7.61
C GLU A 101 -5.65 -2.44 7.18
N THR A 102 -5.79 -2.65 5.87
CA THR A 102 -6.79 -3.53 5.26
C THR A 102 -6.18 -4.70 4.51
N ALA A 103 -4.85 -4.79 4.44
CA ALA A 103 -4.16 -5.85 3.73
C ALA A 103 -4.43 -7.20 4.39
N ASP A 104 -4.74 -8.21 3.59
CA ASP A 104 -5.01 -9.56 4.06
C ASP A 104 -3.75 -10.15 4.68
N TYR A 105 -3.78 -10.41 5.99
CA TYR A 105 -2.60 -10.90 6.70
C TYR A 105 -2.14 -12.28 6.19
N LYS A 106 -3.08 -13.14 5.79
CA LYS A 106 -2.74 -14.48 5.32
C LYS A 106 -1.96 -14.40 4.02
N ASP A 107 -2.36 -13.53 3.09
CA ASP A 107 -1.61 -13.30 1.85
C ASP A 107 -0.19 -12.77 2.15
N GLN A 108 -0.06 -11.84 3.12
CA GLN A 108 1.23 -11.31 3.55
C GLN A 108 2.13 -12.40 4.16
N GLN A 109 1.56 -13.25 5.02
CA GLN A 109 2.26 -14.38 5.63
C GLN A 109 2.70 -15.41 4.58
N GLU A 110 1.85 -15.75 3.61
CA GLU A 110 2.18 -16.68 2.52
C GLU A 110 3.33 -16.14 1.65
N LYS A 111 3.34 -14.83 1.36
CA LYS A 111 4.46 -14.20 0.63
C LYS A 111 5.73 -14.13 1.46
N ALA A 112 5.64 -13.82 2.75
CA ALA A 112 6.79 -13.84 3.64
C ALA A 112 7.42 -15.25 3.74
N LEU A 113 6.61 -16.31 3.77
CA LEU A 113 7.11 -17.69 3.67
C LEU A 113 7.88 -17.93 2.38
N ARG A 114 7.35 -17.48 1.23
CA ARG A 114 8.05 -17.60 -0.06
C ARG A 114 9.39 -16.87 -0.07
N ILE A 115 9.49 -15.71 0.57
CA ILE A 115 10.76 -14.97 0.74
C ILE A 115 11.78 -15.85 1.48
N VAL A 116 11.40 -16.38 2.65
CA VAL A 116 12.31 -17.20 3.47
C VAL A 116 12.70 -18.49 2.74
N GLU A 117 11.79 -19.11 2.00
CA GLU A 117 12.09 -20.28 1.18
C GLU A 117 13.08 -19.97 0.05
N ALA A 118 12.94 -18.82 -0.63
CA ALA A 118 13.86 -18.41 -1.68
C ALA A 118 15.30 -18.19 -1.19
N PHE A 119 15.48 -17.97 0.11
CA PHE A 119 16.80 -17.73 0.70
C PHE A 119 17.60 -19.02 0.90
N LYS A 120 16.97 -20.19 0.75
CA LYS A 120 17.67 -21.47 0.73
C LYS A 120 18.58 -21.51 -0.50
N GLY A 121 19.89 -21.58 -0.26
CA GLY A 121 20.90 -21.65 -1.32
C GLY A 121 21.21 -20.33 -2.04
N ILE A 122 20.80 -19.18 -1.50
CA ILE A 122 21.16 -17.88 -2.09
C ILE A 122 22.67 -17.59 -1.95
N LYS A 123 23.26 -16.96 -2.97
CA LYS A 123 24.64 -16.45 -2.96
C LYS A 123 24.67 -15.00 -3.38
N ILE A 124 25.22 -14.15 -2.51
CA ILE A 124 25.31 -12.69 -2.73
C ILE A 124 26.79 -12.29 -2.73
N LYS A 125 27.24 -11.59 -3.78
CA LYS A 125 28.65 -11.21 -3.97
C LYS A 125 29.02 -9.83 -3.39
N ASP A 126 28.04 -9.08 -2.88
CA ASP A 126 28.23 -7.78 -2.23
C ASP A 126 27.84 -7.85 -0.75
N LYS A 127 28.69 -7.29 0.12
CA LYS A 127 28.51 -7.37 1.58
C LYS A 127 27.31 -6.55 2.05
N ARG A 128 27.14 -5.32 1.57
CA ARG A 128 26.05 -4.43 1.99
C ARG A 128 24.71 -4.97 1.50
N LEU A 129 24.71 -5.50 0.28
CA LEU A 129 23.55 -6.20 -0.27
C LEU A 129 23.21 -7.47 0.54
N SER A 130 24.23 -8.19 1.02
CA SER A 130 23.98 -9.34 1.91
C SER A 130 23.34 -8.92 3.22
N GLU A 131 23.68 -7.74 3.77
CA GLU A 131 23.06 -7.19 4.99
C GLU A 131 21.59 -6.80 4.76
N ASP A 132 21.26 -6.27 3.58
CA ASP A 132 19.87 -5.99 3.18
C ASP A 132 19.05 -7.26 3.04
N PHE A 133 19.59 -8.28 2.39
CA PHE A 133 18.89 -9.56 2.28
C PHE A 133 18.68 -10.17 3.66
N ILE A 134 19.67 -10.19 4.55
CA ILE A 134 19.47 -10.63 5.95
C ILE A 134 18.34 -9.83 6.63
N SER A 135 18.27 -8.51 6.39
CA SER A 135 17.18 -7.67 6.91
C SER A 135 15.82 -8.07 6.34
N ILE A 136 15.73 -8.39 5.05
CA ILE A 136 14.54 -8.93 4.40
C ILE A 136 14.13 -10.25 5.04
N GLU A 137 15.05 -11.21 5.20
CA GLU A 137 14.76 -12.52 5.79
C GLU A 137 14.19 -12.40 7.20
N ASN A 138 14.83 -11.58 8.04
CA ASN A 138 14.41 -11.38 9.42
C ASN A 138 13.05 -10.69 9.49
N THR A 139 12.82 -9.69 8.64
CA THR A 139 11.54 -8.98 8.61
C THR A 139 10.42 -9.89 8.08
N ALA A 140 10.70 -10.75 7.11
CA ALA A 140 9.76 -11.77 6.63
C ALA A 140 9.41 -12.77 7.75
N LYS A 141 10.39 -13.23 8.53
CA LYS A 141 10.12 -14.08 9.71
C LYS A 141 9.20 -13.41 10.73
N GLN A 142 9.34 -12.11 10.95
CA GLN A 142 8.43 -11.36 11.84
C GLN A 142 6.98 -11.35 11.31
N VAL A 143 6.79 -11.12 10.01
CA VAL A 143 5.47 -11.21 9.35
C VAL A 143 4.90 -12.63 9.43
N ILE A 144 5.74 -13.66 9.35
CA ILE A 144 5.30 -15.05 9.49
C ILE A 144 4.77 -15.32 10.90
N GLU A 145 5.45 -14.80 11.92
CA GLU A 145 5.13 -15.07 13.33
C GLU A 145 3.91 -14.29 13.83
N SER A 146 3.66 -13.10 13.27
CA SER A 146 2.60 -12.21 13.75
C SER A 146 2.12 -11.22 12.68
N GLU A 147 0.92 -10.68 12.88
CA GLU A 147 0.33 -9.62 12.05
C GLU A 147 0.99 -8.26 12.32
N ASP A 148 2.30 -8.19 12.11
CA ASP A 148 3.11 -7.00 12.31
C ASP A 148 3.06 -6.11 11.06
N ARG A 149 2.21 -5.08 11.12
CA ARG A 149 2.01 -4.13 10.02
C ARG A 149 3.25 -3.28 9.75
N ASP A 150 4.05 -2.98 10.78
CA ASP A 150 5.31 -2.25 10.61
C ASP A 150 6.34 -3.12 9.87
N ALA A 151 6.38 -4.43 10.16
CA ALA A 151 7.23 -5.36 9.42
C ALA A 151 6.80 -5.50 7.95
N MET A 152 5.49 -5.50 7.65
CA MET A 152 4.99 -5.48 6.27
C MET A 152 5.43 -4.21 5.51
N ILE A 153 5.28 -3.04 6.14
CA ILE A 153 5.75 -1.76 5.57
C ILE A 153 7.26 -1.79 5.35
N LYS A 154 8.02 -2.35 6.30
CA LYS A 154 9.47 -2.45 6.17
C LYS A 154 9.88 -3.35 5.01
N LEU A 155 9.20 -4.48 4.77
CA LEU A 155 9.44 -5.30 3.58
C LEU A 155 9.20 -4.49 2.30
N HIS A 156 8.06 -3.80 2.21
CA HIS A 156 7.77 -2.95 1.05
C HIS A 156 8.90 -1.96 0.77
N ARG A 157 9.35 -1.22 1.78
CA ARG A 157 10.40 -0.20 1.62
C ARG A 157 11.75 -0.81 1.25
N LEU A 158 12.09 -1.98 1.79
CA LEU A 158 13.32 -2.70 1.42
C LEU A 158 13.29 -3.11 -0.05
N PHE A 159 12.19 -3.68 -0.52
CA PHE A 159 12.03 -4.07 -1.92
C PHE A 159 12.00 -2.87 -2.85
N HIS A 160 11.31 -1.80 -2.48
CA HIS A 160 11.25 -0.55 -3.25
C HIS A 160 12.64 0.08 -3.45
N ASP A 161 13.42 0.24 -2.37
CA ASP A 161 14.77 0.81 -2.48
C ASP A 161 15.68 -0.08 -3.36
N LEU A 162 15.61 -1.41 -3.16
CA LEU A 162 16.39 -2.35 -3.97
C LEU A 162 15.96 -2.32 -5.44
N ASP A 163 14.67 -2.17 -5.74
CA ASP A 163 14.15 -2.09 -7.11
C ASP A 163 14.76 -0.89 -7.85
N ILE A 164 14.72 0.29 -7.22
CA ILE A 164 15.40 1.50 -7.71
C ILE A 164 16.88 1.23 -8.01
N TYR A 165 17.59 0.59 -7.09
CA TYR A 165 19.03 0.37 -7.27
C TYR A 165 19.36 -0.68 -8.30
N PHE A 166 18.57 -1.75 -8.36
CA PHE A 166 18.78 -2.85 -9.29
C PHE A 166 18.49 -2.38 -10.71
N ASN A 167 17.39 -1.68 -10.93
CA ASN A 167 16.98 -1.25 -12.26
C ASN A 167 17.53 0.12 -12.68
N GLY A 168 18.25 0.81 -11.79
CA GLY A 168 18.97 2.03 -12.13
C GLY A 168 18.08 3.25 -12.26
N TYR A 169 16.94 3.27 -11.58
CA TYR A 169 16.02 4.40 -11.55
C TYR A 169 16.58 5.58 -10.76
N SER A 170 15.82 6.68 -10.71
CA SER A 170 16.18 7.82 -9.85
C SER A 170 16.13 7.43 -8.38
N LYS A 171 17.04 8.00 -7.59
CA LYS A 171 17.13 7.72 -6.14
C LYS A 171 16.28 8.67 -5.29
N ASP A 172 15.62 9.63 -5.93
CA ASP A 172 14.85 10.67 -5.24
C ASP A 172 13.68 10.08 -4.44
N ASP A 173 13.20 8.90 -4.84
CA ASP A 173 12.07 8.20 -4.23
C ASP A 173 12.50 7.12 -3.22
N THR A 174 13.80 7.02 -2.90
CA THR A 174 14.27 6.03 -1.91
C THR A 174 13.84 6.39 -0.49
N PHE A 175 13.46 5.37 0.29
CA PHE A 175 13.19 5.48 1.73
C PHE A 175 14.47 5.49 2.56
N GLY A 176 15.58 5.03 2.00
CA GLY A 176 16.88 4.97 2.67
C GLY A 176 16.96 3.90 3.75
N VAL A 177 16.22 2.79 3.59
CA VAL A 177 16.14 1.70 4.57
C VAL A 177 17.11 0.55 4.28
N THR A 178 17.85 0.66 3.18
CA THR A 178 18.84 -0.31 2.70
C THR A 178 20.26 0.17 3.01
N GLU A 179 21.12 -0.77 3.36
CA GLU A 179 22.56 -0.59 3.43
C GLU A 179 23.18 -0.57 2.04
N TYR A 180 22.67 -1.30 1.05
CA TYR A 180 23.21 -1.28 -0.29
C TYR A 180 22.89 0.06 -0.97
N LYS A 181 23.92 0.90 -1.14
CA LYS A 181 23.81 2.25 -1.75
C LYS A 181 22.89 3.24 -1.00
N GLY A 182 22.23 2.84 0.09
CA GLY A 182 21.58 3.67 1.12
C GLY A 182 22.38 3.65 2.44
N VAL A 183 22.16 4.65 3.30
CA VAL A 183 23.11 5.23 4.29
C VAL A 183 24.22 6.06 3.62
N ARG A 184 24.02 7.39 3.65
CA ARG A 184 25.06 8.39 3.38
C ARG A 184 26.11 8.25 4.48
N VAL A 185 27.29 7.76 4.14
CA VAL A 185 28.47 7.97 4.99
C VAL A 185 28.76 9.46 4.93
N ILE A 186 28.42 10.16 6.02
CA ILE A 186 28.85 11.54 6.29
C ILE A 186 30.34 11.56 6.61
#